data_AF-A0A0Q4U930-F1
#
_entry.id   AF-A0A0Q4U930-F1
#
_cell.length_a   1.000
_cell.length_b   1.000
_cell.length_c   1.000
_cell.angle_alpha   90.00
_cell.angle_beta   90.00
_cell.angle_gamma   90.00
#
_symmetry.space_group_name_H-M   'P 1'
#
loop_
_entity.id
_entity.type
_entity.pdbx_description
1 polymer ?
#
loop_
_entity_poly.entity_id
_entity_poly.type
_entity_poly.pdbx_seq_one_letter_code
_entity_poly.pdbx_strand_id
1 'polypeptide(L)' 'MVLHLLSEKGALDTGRVRVRTLTLPDTYQDHNSPDTMYAEAGLDADSIVRTVQATLPEQKAGRLRLA' A
#
# COMPACT_ATOMS: atom_id res chain seq x y z
N MET A 1 8.17 14.58 -2.62
CA MET A 1 6.80 15.06 -2.94
C MET A 1 5.98 15.14 -1.65
N VAL A 2 5.17 16.20 -1.46
CA VAL A 2 4.45 16.44 -0.19
C VAL A 2 3.39 15.37 0.10
N LEU A 3 2.64 14.93 -0.92
CA LEU A 3 1.62 13.90 -0.76
C LEU A 3 2.21 12.56 -0.26
N HIS A 4 3.32 12.10 -0.86
CA HIS A 4 4.03 10.90 -0.40
C HIS A 4 4.36 10.97 1.07
N LEU A 5 5.01 12.06 1.50
CA LEU A 5 5.47 12.21 2.86
C LEU A 5 4.30 12.17 3.87
N LEU A 6 3.19 12.85 3.56
CA LEU A 6 2.02 12.87 4.44
C LEU A 6 1.29 11.53 4.48
N SER A 7 1.21 10.86 3.33
CA SER A 7 0.63 9.52 3.20
C SER A 7 1.44 8.48 3.96
N GLU A 8 2.77 8.45 3.78
CA GLU A 8 3.69 7.52 4.44
C GLU A 8 3.71 7.71 5.95
N LYS A 9 3.68 8.97 6.44
CA LYS A 9 3.61 9.28 7.87
C LYS A 9 2.24 9.02 8.51
N GLY A 10 1.24 8.58 7.75
CA GLY A 10 -0.12 8.36 8.23
C GLY A 10 -0.85 9.65 8.63
N ALA A 11 -0.34 10.82 8.24
CA ALA A 11 -0.95 12.11 8.57
C ALA A 11 -2.37 12.27 7.96
N LEU A 12 -2.69 11.46 6.94
CA LEU A 12 -3.98 11.43 6.26
C LEU A 12 -4.92 10.31 6.74
N ASP A 13 -4.56 9.58 7.81
CA ASP A 13 -5.30 8.36 8.22
C ASP A 13 -6.48 8.62 9.17
N THR A 14 -6.64 9.88 9.60
CA THR A 14 -7.68 10.32 10.55
C THR A 14 -9.07 10.36 9.93
N GLY A 15 -9.16 10.44 8.60
CA GLY A 15 -10.41 10.53 7.85
C GLY A 15 -11.08 9.19 7.57
N ARG A 16 -12.23 9.24 6.89
CA ARG A 16 -12.98 8.07 6.43
C ARG A 16 -12.30 7.32 5.27
N VAL A 17 -11.41 8.02 4.56
CA VAL A 17 -10.64 7.51 3.42
C VAL A 17 -9.17 7.62 3.79
N ARG A 18 -8.43 6.53 3.64
CA ARG A 18 -6.97 6.49 3.77
C ARG A 18 -6.35 6.47 2.37
N VAL A 19 -5.26 7.20 2.19
CA VAL A 19 -4.57 7.31 0.90
C VAL A 19 -3.17 6.73 1.06
N ARG A 20 -2.78 5.85 0.13
CA ARG A 20 -1.43 5.29 0.01
C ARG A 20 -0.92 5.46 -1.40
N THR A 21 0.31 5.94 -1.47
CA THR A 21 0.99 6.22 -2.72
C THR A 21 2.01 5.13 -2.99
N LEU A 22 1.85 4.47 -4.14
CA LEU A 22 2.78 3.49 -4.67
C LEU A 22 3.38 4.07 -5.94
N THR A 23 4.69 4.24 -5.94
CA THR A 23 5.43 4.86 -7.03
C THR A 23 6.75 4.16 -7.22
N LEU A 24 7.33 4.34 -8.42
CA LEU A 24 8.67 3.87 -8.68
C LEU A 24 9.65 4.44 -7.63
N PRO A 25 10.44 3.58 -6.96
CA PRO A 25 11.45 4.03 -6.02
C PRO A 25 12.55 4.80 -6.75
N ASP A 26 13.17 5.75 -6.05
CA ASP A 26 14.32 6.50 -6.54
C ASP A 26 15.59 5.65 -6.44
N THR A 27 15.59 4.55 -7.19
CA THR A 27 16.68 3.57 -7.24
C THR A 27 16.84 3.10 -8.67
N TYR A 28 18.08 2.85 -9.07
CA TYR A 28 18.36 2.24 -10.36
C TYR A 28 17.79 0.82 -10.40
N GLN A 29 17.11 0.47 -11.50
CA GLN A 29 16.57 -0.86 -11.76
C GLN A 29 17.20 -1.37 -13.06
N ASP A 30 17.71 -2.60 -13.01
CA ASP A 30 18.26 -3.25 -14.20
C ASP A 30 17.13 -3.60 -15.19
N HIS A 31 17.47 -3.65 -16.47
CA HIS A 31 16.49 -3.97 -17.49
C HIS A 31 16.05 -5.43 -17.40
N ASN A 32 14.74 -5.65 -17.37
CA ASN A 32 14.15 -6.98 -17.31
C ASN A 32 12.77 -6.99 -18.00
N SER A 33 12.02 -8.09 -17.88
CA SER A 33 10.61 -8.08 -18.27
C SER A 33 9.82 -7.08 -17.42
N PRO A 34 8.80 -6.41 -17.98
CA PRO A 34 8.01 -5.41 -17.26
C PRO A 34 7.43 -5.94 -15.94
N ASP A 35 6.92 -7.17 -15.93
CA ASP A 35 6.35 -7.79 -14.73
C ASP A 35 7.36 -7.91 -13.60
N THR A 36 8.61 -8.31 -13.93
CA THR A 36 9.69 -8.42 -12.95
C THR A 36 10.09 -7.04 -12.41
N MET A 37 10.23 -6.05 -13.30
CA MET A 37 10.56 -4.67 -12.90
C MET A 37 9.50 -4.09 -11.96
N TYR A 38 8.20 -4.31 -12.24
CA TYR A 38 7.13 -3.84 -11.35
C TYR A 38 7.12 -4.57 -10.01
N ALA A 39 7.35 -5.89 -10.00
CA ALA A 39 7.46 -6.64 -8.75
C ALA A 39 8.65 -6.15 -7.90
N GLU A 40 9.82 -5.92 -8.52
CA GLU A 40 11.00 -5.34 -7.85
C GLU A 40 10.74 -3.93 -7.30
N ALA A 41 9.98 -3.12 -8.03
CA ALA A 41 9.56 -1.79 -7.59
C ALA A 41 8.44 -1.79 -6.54
N GLY A 42 7.86 -2.96 -6.20
CA GLY A 42 6.70 -3.06 -5.31
C GLY A 42 5.41 -2.48 -5.90
N LEU A 43 5.30 -2.50 -7.23
CA LEU A 43 4.17 -2.00 -8.02
C LEU A 43 3.35 -3.13 -8.65
N ASP A 44 3.29 -4.26 -7.97
CA ASP A 44 2.50 -5.43 -8.37
C ASP A 44 1.26 -5.63 -7.49
N ALA A 45 0.43 -6.60 -7.87
CA ALA A 45 -0.81 -6.91 -7.16
C ALA A 45 -0.57 -7.29 -5.69
N ASP A 46 0.47 -8.08 -5.42
CA ASP A 46 0.81 -8.52 -4.06
C ASP A 46 1.24 -7.34 -3.18
N SER A 47 2.02 -6.42 -3.71
CA SER A 47 2.45 -5.20 -3.00
C SER A 47 1.29 -4.26 -2.74
N ILE A 48 0.35 -4.13 -3.69
CA ILE A 48 -0.90 -3.38 -3.47
C ILE A 48 -1.69 -3.99 -2.30
N VAL A 49 -1.88 -5.31 -2.30
CA VAL A 49 -2.63 -6.00 -1.23
C VAL A 49 -1.95 -5.83 0.12
N ARG A 50 -0.62 -6.00 0.18
CA ARG A 50 0.17 -5.77 1.40
C ARG A 50 0.01 -4.35 1.91
N THR A 51 0.07 -3.36 1.02
CA THR A 51 -0.11 -1.95 1.36
C THR A 51 -1.50 -1.67 1.92
N VAL A 52 -2.54 -2.24 1.30
CA VAL A 52 -3.92 -2.13 1.77
C VAL A 52 -4.05 -2.75 3.16
N GLN A 53 -3.54 -3.97 3.38
CA GLN A 53 -3.61 -4.65 4.66
C GLN A 53 -2.90 -3.88 5.78
N ALA A 54 -1.69 -3.36 5.51
CA ALA A 54 -0.94 -2.53 6.46
C ALA A 54 -1.64 -1.19 6.76
N THR A 55 -2.46 -0.71 5.82
CA THR A 55 -3.16 0.58 5.95
C THR A 55 -4.51 0.44 6.61
N LEU A 56 -5.19 -0.69 6.50
CA LEU A 56 -6.47 -0.90 7.15
C LEU A 56 -6.27 -1.07 8.67
N PRO A 57 -7.18 -0.54 9.50
CA PRO A 57 -7.14 -0.82 10.93
C PRO A 57 -7.46 -2.30 11.19
N GLU A 58 -6.99 -2.83 12.31
CA GLU A 58 -7.35 -4.18 12.75
C GLU A 58 -8.87 -4.36 12.73
N GLN A 59 -9.34 -5.31 11.94
CA GLN A 59 -10.74 -5.69 11.93
C GLN A 59 -11.02 -6.42 13.25
N LYS A 60 -11.73 -5.77 14.18
CA LYS A 60 -12.28 -6.48 15.34
C LYS A 60 -13.23 -7.54 14.79
N ALA A 61 -12.87 -8.81 14.96
CA ALA A 61 -13.67 -9.95 14.51
C ALA A 61 -15.12 -9.76 14.97
N GLY A 62 -16.00 -9.43 14.01
CA GLY A 62 -17.42 -9.32 14.26
C GLY A 62 -17.90 -10.68 14.74
N ARG A 63 -18.42 -10.74 15.97
CA ARG A 63 -18.99 -11.95 16.58
C ARG A 63 -20.04 -12.51 15.61
N LEU A 64 -19.68 -13.56 14.87
CA LEU A 64 -20.59 -14.22 13.95
C LEU A 64 -21.70 -14.85 14.79
N ARG A 65 -22.82 -14.14 14.95
CA ARG A 65 -24.02 -14.69 15.57
C ARG A 65 -24.69 -15.58 14.54
N LEU A 66 -24.28 -16.85 14.53
CA LEU A 66 -25.09 -17.91 13.96
C LEU A 66 -26.27 -18.12 14.90
N ALA A 67 -27.47 -17.78 14.41
CA ALA A 67 -28.75 -18.14 15.02
C ALA A 67 -29.26 -19.42 14.35
#